data_AF-A0A7S1AQV1-F1
#
_entry.id   AF-A0A7S1AQV1-F1
#
_cell.length_a   1.000
_cell.length_b   1.000
_cell.length_c   1.000
_cell.angle_alpha   90.00
_cell.angle_beta   90.00
_cell.angle_gamma   90.00
#
_symmetry.space_group_name_H-M   'P 1'
#
loop_
_entity.id
_entity.type
_entity.pdbx_description
1 polymer ?
#
loop_
_entity_poly.entity_id
_entity_poly.type
_entity_poly.pdbx_seq_one_letter_code
_entity_poly.pdbx_strand_id
1 'polypeptide(L)'
;DFMVPFGDMFNHRSPKQLVWEFNRSSRTLDFWAREAVAKDQELTISYGAKGNSEYLFFYGFVLTRIVESWESRSSVRVTVPLDHLPDRDVKERFLIDQNYKEVDYLEPEF
;
A
#
# COMPACT_ATOMS: atom_id res chain seq x y z
N ASP A 1 -13.15 -13.84 -5.20
CA ASP A 1 -12.93 -12.66 -6.06
C ASP A 1 -14.22 -12.20 -6.69
N PHE A 2 -14.48 -10.88 -6.67
CA PHE A 2 -15.63 -10.28 -7.32
C PHE A 2 -15.14 -9.10 -8.18
N MET A 3 -15.77 -8.92 -9.34
CA MET A 3 -15.53 -7.77 -10.21
C MET A 3 -16.65 -6.76 -10.00
N VAL A 4 -16.35 -5.48 -10.15
CA VAL A 4 -17.35 -4.40 -10.16
C VAL A 4 -17.38 -3.84 -11.57
N PRO A 5 -18.27 -4.34 -12.45
CA PRO A 5 -18.40 -3.80 -13.79
C PRO A 5 -18.62 -2.29 -13.73
N PHE A 6 -18.03 -1.56 -14.67
CA PHE A 6 -18.01 -0.10 -14.74
C PHE A 6 -17.13 0.56 -13.68
N GLY A 7 -17.23 0.12 -12.41
CA GLY A 7 -16.36 0.62 -11.33
C GLY A 7 -14.88 0.27 -11.51
N ASP A 8 -14.60 -0.87 -12.15
CA ASP A 8 -13.27 -1.37 -12.49
C ASP A 8 -12.60 -0.63 -13.66
N MET A 9 -13.35 0.22 -14.38
CA MET A 9 -12.82 1.03 -15.49
C MET A 9 -12.18 2.34 -15.03
N PHE A 10 -12.37 2.74 -13.76
CA PHE A 10 -11.78 3.98 -13.24
C PHE A 10 -10.30 3.80 -12.94
N ASN A 11 -9.45 4.62 -13.55
CA ASN A 11 -8.01 4.57 -13.32
C ASN A 11 -7.58 5.12 -11.96
N HIS A 12 -6.34 4.80 -11.60
CA HIS A 12 -5.73 5.23 -10.35
C HIS A 12 -5.31 6.71 -10.39
N ARG A 13 -5.66 7.44 -9.33
CA ARG A 13 -5.06 8.72 -8.97
C ARG A 13 -4.95 8.85 -7.45
N SER A 14 -3.89 9.52 -7.01
CA SER A 14 -3.80 10.07 -5.66
C SER A 14 -3.45 11.56 -5.67
N PRO A 15 -4.15 12.40 -4.89
CA PRO A 15 -5.28 12.09 -4.00
C PRO A 15 -6.54 11.65 -4.78
N LYS A 16 -7.39 10.84 -4.12
CA LYS A 16 -8.61 10.30 -4.73
C LYS A 16 -9.60 11.40 -5.12
N GLN A 17 -10.06 11.36 -6.37
CA GLN A 17 -11.10 12.25 -6.90
C GLN A 17 -12.49 11.70 -6.59
N LEU A 18 -12.70 10.40 -6.81
CA LEU A 18 -13.92 9.69 -6.45
C LEU A 18 -13.74 8.83 -5.19
N VAL A 19 -14.82 8.67 -4.43
CA VAL A 19 -14.97 7.64 -3.39
C VAL A 19 -16.16 6.76 -3.74
N TRP A 20 -16.15 5.53 -3.26
CA TRP A 20 -17.25 4.61 -3.46
C TRP A 20 -17.67 3.96 -2.14
N GLU A 21 -18.96 3.71 -2.01
CA GLU A 21 -19.56 3.10 -0.83
C GLU A 21 -20.64 2.11 -1.25
N PHE A 22 -20.73 0.98 -0.55
CA PHE A 22 -21.81 0.03 -0.77
C PHE A 22 -23.04 0.41 0.07
N ASN A 23 -24.09 0.86 -0.61
CA ASN A 23 -25.36 1.19 0.01
C ASN A 23 -26.18 -0.08 0.23
N ARG A 24 -26.28 -0.49 1.49
CA ARG A 24 -26.98 -1.73 1.87
C ARG A 24 -28.48 -1.69 1.61
N SER A 25 -29.10 -0.51 1.69
CA SER A 25 -30.55 -0.35 1.56
C SER A 25 -30.99 -0.49 0.10
N SER A 26 -30.29 0.16 -0.82
CA SER A 26 -30.54 0.06 -2.27
C SER A 26 -29.81 -1.09 -2.94
N ARG A 27 -28.85 -1.73 -2.25
CA ARG A 27 -27.94 -2.76 -2.79
C ARG A 27 -27.14 -2.25 -4.00
N THR A 28 -26.66 -1.01 -3.91
CA THR A 28 -25.89 -0.35 -4.97
C THR A 28 -24.47 -0.04 -4.51
N LEU A 29 -23.57 0.06 -5.48
CA LEU A 29 -22.25 0.65 -5.27
C LEU A 29 -22.30 2.09 -5.77
N ASP A 30 -22.26 3.04 -4.84
CA ASP A 30 -22.45 4.45 -5.15
C ASP A 30 -21.09 5.14 -5.25
N PHE A 31 -20.84 5.87 -6.34
CA PHE A 31 -19.61 6.63 -6.57
C PHE A 31 -19.89 8.13 -6.38
N TRP A 32 -19.07 8.79 -5.56
CA TRP A 32 -19.22 10.20 -5.21
C TRP A 32 -17.94 10.98 -5.51
N ALA A 33 -18.08 12.07 -6.25
CA ALA A 33 -16.98 13.00 -6.49
C ALA A 33 -16.72 13.86 -5.25
N ARG A 34 -15.45 13.96 -4.84
CA ARG A 34 -15.03 14.82 -3.72
C ARG A 34 -14.58 16.21 -4.16
N GLU A 35 -14.45 16.41 -5.46
CA GLU A 35 -14.05 17.64 -6.11
C GLU A 35 -14.86 17.84 -7.39
N ALA A 36 -14.92 19.07 -7.88
CA ALA A 36 -15.54 19.36 -9.17
C ALA A 36 -14.72 18.71 -10.30
N VAL A 37 -15.40 17.98 -11.18
CA VAL A 37 -14.79 17.37 -12.37
C VAL A 37 -15.37 18.04 -13.60
N ALA A 38 -14.52 18.67 -14.40
CA ALA A 38 -14.94 19.33 -15.63
C ALA A 38 -15.41 18.30 -16.67
N LYS A 39 -16.25 18.74 -17.60
CA LYS A 39 -16.64 17.92 -18.75
C LYS A 39 -15.37 17.43 -19.48
N ASP A 40 -15.43 16.19 -19.97
CA ASP A 40 -14.36 15.53 -20.73
C ASP A 40 -13.06 15.28 -19.94
N GLN A 41 -13.06 15.51 -18.62
CA GLN A 41 -11.99 15.06 -17.73
C GLN A 41 -12.23 13.62 -17.29
N GLU A 42 -11.13 12.89 -17.12
CA GLU A 42 -11.15 11.53 -16.62
C GLU A 42 -11.64 11.47 -15.16
N LEU A 43 -12.42 10.43 -14.87
CA LEU A 43 -12.84 10.08 -13.53
C LEU A 43 -11.89 9.03 -12.96
N THR A 44 -11.34 9.31 -11.79
CA THR A 44 -10.31 8.48 -11.17
C THR A 44 -10.65 8.12 -9.72
N ILE A 45 -10.23 6.95 -9.30
CA ILE A 45 -10.31 6.48 -7.90
C ILE A 45 -8.89 6.28 -7.34
N SER A 46 -8.74 6.12 -6.02
CA SER A 46 -7.50 5.55 -5.47
C SER A 46 -7.66 4.04 -5.33
N TYR A 47 -6.61 3.31 -5.70
CA TYR A 47 -6.50 1.86 -5.51
C TYR A 47 -5.94 1.51 -4.13
N GLY A 48 -5.73 2.53 -3.28
CA GLY A 48 -5.13 2.42 -1.97
C GLY A 48 -3.66 2.82 -1.95
N ALA A 49 -3.09 2.79 -0.75
CA ALA A 49 -1.72 3.16 -0.50
C ALA A 49 -0.78 2.01 -0.83
N LYS A 50 -0.08 2.15 -1.96
CA LYS A 50 0.75 1.09 -2.55
C LYS A 50 2.05 1.65 -3.12
N GLY A 51 3.11 0.82 -3.07
CA GLY A 51 4.37 1.09 -3.75
C GLY A 51 4.31 0.73 -5.25
N ASN A 52 5.28 1.23 -6.03
CA ASN A 52 5.38 0.86 -7.45
C ASN A 52 5.63 -0.63 -7.68
N SER A 53 6.20 -1.36 -6.72
CA SER A 53 6.29 -2.82 -6.78
C SER A 53 4.90 -3.46 -6.85
N GLU A 54 4.00 -3.10 -5.96
CA GLU A 54 2.62 -3.60 -5.94
C GLU A 54 1.84 -3.17 -7.19
N TYR A 55 1.94 -1.90 -7.61
CA TYR A 55 1.28 -1.44 -8.84
C TYR A 55 1.77 -2.21 -10.07
N LEU A 56 3.07 -2.50 -10.15
CA LEU A 56 3.61 -3.24 -11.28
C LEU A 56 3.16 -4.70 -11.28
N PHE A 57 3.28 -5.40 -10.15
CA PHE A 57 3.01 -6.83 -10.07
C PHE A 57 1.52 -7.17 -10.09
N PHE A 58 0.66 -6.36 -9.45
CA PHE A 58 -0.77 -6.67 -9.31
C PHE A 58 -1.67 -5.86 -10.23
N TYR A 59 -1.20 -4.70 -10.73
CA TYR A 59 -2.03 -3.80 -11.55
C TYR A 59 -1.42 -3.49 -12.92
N GLY A 60 -0.18 -3.90 -13.20
CA GLY A 60 0.46 -3.78 -14.51
C GLY A 60 0.91 -2.36 -14.89
N PHE A 61 1.08 -1.44 -13.93
CA PHE A 61 1.55 -0.08 -14.22
C PHE A 61 2.50 0.45 -13.13
N VAL A 62 3.18 1.57 -13.41
CA VAL A 62 3.99 2.31 -12.43
C VAL A 62 3.62 3.79 -12.45
N LEU A 63 3.70 4.44 -11.28
CA LEU A 63 3.54 5.88 -11.15
C LEU A 63 4.89 6.59 -11.24
N THR A 64 4.94 7.70 -11.96
CA THR A 64 6.13 8.56 -12.03
C THR A 64 6.39 9.29 -10.71
N ARG A 65 5.34 9.57 -9.95
CA ARG A 65 5.41 10.16 -8.61
C ARG A 65 4.38 9.53 -7.70
N ILE A 66 4.84 9.02 -6.57
CA ILE A 66 3.97 8.49 -5.50
C ILE A 66 3.75 9.62 -4.51
N VAL A 67 2.48 9.98 -4.32
CA VAL A 67 2.04 11.11 -3.49
C VAL A 67 1.43 10.66 -2.16
N GLU A 68 1.14 9.36 -2.01
CA GLU A 68 0.61 8.82 -0.75
C GLU A 68 1.73 8.62 0.28
N SER A 69 1.45 8.99 1.52
CA SER A 69 2.38 8.98 2.65
C SER A 69 2.80 7.60 3.15
N TRP A 70 2.37 6.53 2.46
CA TRP A 70 2.89 5.19 2.69
C TRP A 70 4.02 5.01 1.70
N GLU A 71 5.22 5.31 2.19
CA GLU A 71 6.47 5.31 1.46
C GLU A 71 6.57 4.09 0.52
N SER A 72 7.06 4.29 -0.70
CA SER A 72 7.55 3.15 -1.48
C SER A 72 8.61 2.44 -0.66
N ARG A 73 8.24 1.30 -0.07
CA ARG A 73 9.15 0.53 0.75
C ARG A 73 9.96 -0.36 -0.17
N SER A 74 11.26 -0.13 -0.19
CA SER A 74 12.20 -1.17 -0.55
C SER A 74 12.65 -1.83 0.74
N SER A 75 12.50 -3.15 0.84
CA SER A 75 12.99 -3.90 1.98
C SER A 75 14.45 -4.27 1.75
N VAL A 76 15.28 -4.05 2.76
CA VAL A 76 16.66 -4.55 2.79
C VAL A 76 16.78 -5.48 3.98
N ARG A 77 17.23 -6.71 3.73
CA ARG A 77 17.56 -7.65 4.78
C ARG A 77 19.02 -7.45 5.17
N VAL A 78 19.26 -7.01 6.39
CA VAL A 78 20.61 -6.88 6.95
C VAL A 78 20.85 -8.04 7.90
N THR A 79 21.84 -8.87 7.59
CA THR A 79 22.29 -9.92 8.52
C THR A 79 23.34 -9.35 9.44
N VAL A 80 23.17 -9.50 10.75
CA VAL A 80 24.14 -9.05 11.75
C VAL A 80 24.78 -10.29 12.38
N PRO A 81 26.05 -10.62 12.06
CA PRO A 81 26.73 -11.75 12.66
C PRO A 81 27.16 -11.39 14.09
N LEU A 82 26.48 -11.97 15.09
CA LEU A 82 26.73 -11.67 16.50
C LEU A 82 27.77 -12.60 17.16
N ASP A 83 28.11 -13.71 16.51
CA ASP A 83 28.86 -14.84 17.11
C ASP A 83 30.29 -14.50 17.56
N HIS A 84 30.88 -13.40 17.09
CA HIS A 84 32.26 -13.01 17.39
C HIS A 84 32.39 -11.65 18.06
N LEU A 85 31.26 -11.03 18.45
CA LEU A 85 31.28 -9.72 19.06
C LEU A 85 31.54 -9.81 20.56
N PRO A 86 32.43 -8.96 21.12
CA PRO A 86 32.40 -8.72 22.56
C PRO A 86 31.03 -8.12 22.92
N ASP A 87 30.52 -8.54 24.07
CA ASP A 87 29.24 -8.10 24.65
C ASP A 87 28.01 -8.45 23.79
N ARG A 88 28.01 -9.63 23.15
CA ARG A 88 26.88 -10.17 22.37
C ARG A 88 25.53 -9.96 23.06
N ASP A 89 25.39 -10.45 24.30
CA ASP A 89 24.12 -10.47 25.02
C ASP A 89 23.55 -9.05 25.23
N VAL A 90 24.43 -8.05 25.38
CA VAL A 90 24.04 -6.64 25.54
C VAL A 90 23.53 -6.07 24.21
N LYS A 91 24.19 -6.40 23.10
CA LYS A 91 23.81 -5.93 21.75
C LYS A 91 22.53 -6.61 21.27
N GLU A 92 22.37 -7.89 21.53
CA GLU A 92 21.18 -8.67 21.20
C GLU A 92 19.96 -8.13 21.95
N ARG A 93 20.09 -7.91 23.27
CA ARG A 93 19.04 -7.28 24.08
C ARG A 93 18.72 -5.85 23.64
N PHE A 94 19.73 -5.05 23.29
CA PHE A 94 19.50 -3.71 22.73
C PHE A 94 18.66 -3.74 21.45
N LEU A 95 18.95 -4.68 20.53
CA LEU A 95 18.16 -4.81 19.31
C LEU A 95 16.70 -5.19 19.64
N ILE A 96 16.46 -6.12 20.56
CA ILE A 96 15.09 -6.52 20.94
C ILE A 96 14.34 -5.38 21.65
N ASP A 97 15.01 -4.68 22.58
CA ASP A 97 14.42 -3.59 23.37
C ASP A 97 14.06 -2.35 22.54
N GLN A 98 14.69 -2.15 21.38
CA GLN A 98 14.36 -1.08 20.42
C GLN A 98 13.14 -1.39 19.54
N ASN A 99 12.25 -2.28 20.00
CA ASN A 99 10.98 -2.62 19.34
C ASN A 99 11.16 -3.41 18.03
N TYR A 100 12.32 -4.05 17.82
CA TYR A 100 12.47 -5.10 16.82
C TYR A 100 11.85 -6.37 17.40
N LYS A 101 10.57 -6.61 17.11
CA LYS A 101 9.91 -7.86 17.51
C LYS A 101 10.68 -9.04 16.92
N GLU A 102 11.00 -10.00 17.76
CA GLU A 102 11.41 -11.33 17.30
C GLU A 102 10.21 -11.94 16.56
N VAL A 103 10.40 -12.33 15.30
CA VAL A 103 9.36 -12.95 14.47
C VAL A 103 9.93 -14.24 13.91
N ASP A 104 9.25 -15.35 14.19
CA ASP A 104 9.63 -16.70 13.74
C ASP A 104 9.45 -16.91 12.22
N TYR A 105 8.78 -15.98 11.52
CA TYR A 105 8.47 -16.07 10.10
C TYR A 105 8.91 -14.82 9.33
N LEU A 106 9.56 -15.05 8.17
CA LEU A 106 10.10 -14.03 7.25
C LEU A 106 9.48 -14.16 5.85
N GLU A 107 8.16 -14.27 5.75
CA GLU A 107 7.53 -13.94 4.47
C GLU A 107 7.08 -12.48 4.52
N PRO A 108 7.51 -11.64 3.57
CA PRO A 108 6.81 -10.40 3.32
C PRO A 108 5.37 -10.77 2.97
N GLU A 109 4.38 -10.30 3.74
CA GLU A 109 3.01 -10.29 3.25
C GLU A 109 3.01 -9.37 2.01
N PHE A 110 2.99 -10.00 0.82
CA PHE A 110 2.85 -9.33 -0.47
C PHE A 110 1.37 -9.14 -0.80
#